data_AF-A0A3G8YGD4-F1
#
_entry.id   AF-A0A3G8YGD4-F1
#
_cell.length_a   1.000
_cell.length_b   1.000
_cell.length_c   1.000
_cell.angle_alpha   90.00
_cell.angle_beta   90.00
_cell.angle_gamma   90.00
#
_symmetry.space_group_name_H-M   'P 1'
#
loop_
_entity.id
_entity.type
_entity.pdbx_description
1 polymer ?
#
loop_
_entity_poly.entity_id
_entity_poly.type
_entity_poly.pdbx_seq_one_letter_code
_entity_poly.pdbx_strand_id
1 'polypeptide(L)'
;MDMGDYAEARRRLEASLALREQLGLASPITWLHLGNVAMETGELAEARRWYEQAKAGFQAANERHGLASSLKNLGSLMLLSGDFAGAQAVYEQSLRYKLEIGGDIDGLLKNLGDLCRQRGELQAAQTYFLRALGGLLERGSSLLIPDVLEGLGRLFIDLGQGNRGVVLLGAATALEERLGRRISLDIPHLEQCRIWGSGADCRDAAFEAAWTTGRTMTLEQAVAYVQGDTN
;
A
#
# COMPACT_ATOMS: atom_id res chain seq x y z
N MET A 1 -9.64 -2.98 11.69
CA MET A 1 -9.25 -3.93 12.75
C MET A 1 -8.77 -3.10 13.92
N ASP A 2 -9.26 -3.41 15.11
CA ASP A 2 -9.10 -2.59 16.30
C ASP A 2 -7.67 -2.73 16.89
N MET A 3 -7.17 -1.73 17.61
CA MET A 3 -5.82 -1.77 18.24
C MET A 3 -5.61 -3.02 19.13
N GLY A 4 -6.71 -3.60 19.64
CA GLY A 4 -6.69 -4.85 20.39
C GLY A 4 -6.30 -6.09 19.58
N ASP A 5 -6.66 -6.18 18.30
CA ASP A 5 -6.31 -7.33 17.45
C ASP A 5 -4.82 -7.34 17.10
N TYR A 6 -4.22 -6.17 16.92
CA TYR A 6 -2.78 -6.05 16.65
C TYR A 6 -1.94 -6.36 17.89
N ALA A 7 -2.35 -5.89 19.07
CA ALA A 7 -1.70 -6.24 20.33
C ALA A 7 -1.77 -7.76 20.59
N GLU A 8 -2.90 -8.39 20.26
CA GLU A 8 -3.07 -9.83 20.37
C GLU A 8 -2.23 -10.61 19.36
N ALA A 9 -2.22 -10.17 18.09
CA ALA A 9 -1.40 -10.75 17.04
C ALA A 9 0.09 -10.64 17.38
N ARG A 10 0.54 -9.48 17.87
CA ARG A 10 1.89 -9.25 18.38
C ARG A 10 2.24 -10.23 19.49
N ARG A 11 1.42 -10.30 20.54
CA ARG A 11 1.64 -11.19 21.69
C ARG A 11 1.76 -12.65 21.27
N ARG A 12 0.90 -13.11 20.35
CA ARG A 12 0.96 -14.48 19.80
C ARG A 12 2.20 -14.72 18.96
N LEU A 13 2.59 -13.74 18.14
CA LEU A 13 3.80 -13.84 17.31
C LEU A 13 5.07 -13.81 18.16
N GLU A 14 5.16 -12.96 19.17
CA GLU A 14 6.28 -12.89 20.11
C GLU A 14 6.39 -14.16 20.96
N ALA A 15 5.27 -14.70 21.46
CA ALA A 15 5.25 -15.97 22.17
C ALA A 15 5.67 -17.15 21.27
N SER A 16 5.18 -17.16 20.02
CA SER A 16 5.58 -18.14 19.00
C SER A 16 7.06 -18.01 18.65
N LEU A 17 7.58 -16.77 18.52
CA LEU A 17 8.98 -16.51 18.26
C LEU A 17 9.84 -16.99 19.43
N ALA A 18 9.51 -16.64 20.67
CA ALA A 18 10.27 -17.07 21.85
C ALA A 18 10.35 -18.60 21.95
N LEU A 19 9.23 -19.29 21.70
CA LEU A 19 9.20 -20.76 21.67
C LEU A 19 10.02 -21.32 20.50
N ARG A 20 9.93 -20.70 19.31
CA ARG A 20 10.70 -21.12 18.13
C ARG A 20 12.18 -20.82 18.28
N GLU A 21 12.59 -19.71 18.88
CA GLU A 21 13.99 -19.37 19.18
C GLU A 21 14.58 -20.38 20.17
N GLN A 22 13.85 -20.74 21.22
CA GLN A 22 14.24 -21.80 22.15
C GLN A 22 14.40 -23.17 21.46
N LEU A 23 13.64 -23.41 20.39
CA LEU A 23 13.70 -24.63 19.59
C LEU A 23 14.64 -24.52 18.37
N GLY A 24 15.29 -23.37 18.14
CA GLY A 24 16.10 -23.12 16.94
C GLY A 24 15.32 -23.03 15.62
N LEU A 25 14.00 -22.85 15.68
CA LEU A 25 13.03 -22.79 14.58
C LEU A 25 12.59 -21.37 14.20
N ALA A 26 13.27 -20.34 14.70
CA ALA A 26 13.02 -18.96 14.30
C ALA A 26 13.21 -18.84 12.79
N SER A 27 12.12 -18.53 12.08
CA SER A 27 12.11 -18.51 10.62
C SER A 27 12.12 -17.06 10.14
N PRO A 28 12.79 -16.75 9.03
CA PRO A 28 12.75 -15.42 8.42
C PRO A 28 11.33 -14.91 8.13
N ILE A 29 10.39 -15.83 7.90
CA ILE A 29 8.95 -15.53 7.73
C ILE A 29 8.34 -14.95 9.02
N THR A 30 8.74 -15.47 10.18
CA THR A 30 8.23 -14.98 11.48
C THR A 30 8.69 -13.55 11.74
N TRP A 31 9.95 -13.24 11.46
CA TRP A 31 10.46 -11.87 11.55
C TRP A 31 9.77 -10.94 10.54
N LEU A 32 9.51 -11.40 9.32
CA LEU A 32 8.76 -10.61 8.33
C LEU A 32 7.36 -10.23 8.84
N HIS A 33 6.65 -11.17 9.48
CA HIS A 33 5.33 -10.91 10.05
C HIS A 33 5.38 -9.98 11.27
N LEU A 34 6.35 -10.15 12.16
CA LEU A 34 6.57 -9.22 13.27
C LEU A 34 6.87 -7.80 12.79
N GLY A 35 7.67 -7.67 11.72
CA GLY A 35 7.92 -6.38 11.08
C GLY A 35 6.64 -5.74 10.53
N ASN A 36 5.74 -6.52 9.92
CA ASN A 36 4.44 -6.01 9.47
C ASN A 36 3.57 -5.55 10.63
N VAL A 37 3.52 -6.30 11.72
CA VAL A 37 2.74 -5.87 12.90
C VAL A 37 3.32 -4.59 13.49
N ALA A 38 4.64 -4.49 13.62
CA ALA A 38 5.31 -3.28 14.09
C ALA A 38 5.09 -2.07 13.16
N MET A 39 4.99 -2.29 11.84
CA MET A 39 4.62 -1.23 10.89
C MET A 39 3.22 -0.70 11.16
N GLU A 40 2.26 -1.61 11.34
CA GLU A 40 0.85 -1.27 11.56
C GLU A 40 0.63 -0.59 12.92
N THR A 41 1.44 -0.92 13.94
CA THR A 41 1.41 -0.24 15.25
C THR A 41 2.24 1.05 15.29
N GLY A 42 2.88 1.44 14.20
CA GLY A 42 3.69 2.67 14.10
C GLY A 42 5.09 2.58 14.71
N GLU A 43 5.54 1.38 15.09
CA GLU A 43 6.84 1.11 15.71
C GLU A 43 7.94 0.96 14.65
N LEU A 44 8.21 2.04 13.91
CA LEU A 44 9.05 2.03 12.70
C LEU A 44 10.48 1.50 12.94
N ALA A 45 11.06 1.76 14.11
CA ALA A 45 12.39 1.25 14.47
C ALA A 45 12.39 -0.27 14.67
N GLU A 46 11.35 -0.80 15.31
CA GLU A 46 11.19 -2.24 15.52
C GLU A 46 10.88 -2.95 14.21
N ALA A 47 10.00 -2.37 13.38
CA ALA A 47 9.72 -2.85 12.03
C ALA A 47 11.00 -2.97 11.19
N ARG A 48 11.86 -1.93 11.20
CA ARG A 48 13.15 -1.95 10.51
C ARG A 48 14.02 -3.11 10.98
N ARG A 49 14.15 -3.29 12.29
CA ARG A 49 14.95 -4.39 12.87
C ARG A 49 14.46 -5.74 12.38
N TRP A 50 13.16 -5.98 12.45
CA TRP A 50 12.57 -7.25 12.05
C TRP A 50 12.70 -7.52 10.55
N TYR A 51 12.51 -6.52 9.69
CA TYR A 51 12.71 -6.69 8.25
C TYR A 51 14.17 -6.91 7.86
N GLU A 52 15.13 -6.26 8.53
CA GLU A 52 16.56 -6.52 8.31
C GLU A 52 16.94 -7.96 8.71
N GLN A 53 16.41 -8.46 9.84
CA GLN A 53 16.60 -9.86 10.24
C GLN A 53 15.96 -10.84 9.25
N ALA A 54 14.71 -10.56 8.81
CA ALA A 54 14.05 -11.34 7.77
C ALA A 54 14.88 -11.38 6.47
N LYS A 55 15.36 -10.22 6.01
CA LYS A 55 16.21 -10.08 4.83
C LYS A 55 17.45 -10.95 4.94
N ALA A 56 18.20 -10.84 6.05
CA ALA A 56 19.41 -11.63 6.27
C ALA A 56 19.12 -13.14 6.31
N GLY A 57 18.03 -13.54 6.97
CA GLY A 57 17.61 -14.93 7.06
C GLY A 57 17.19 -15.53 5.71
N PHE A 58 16.37 -14.82 4.93
CA PHE A 58 15.99 -15.26 3.58
C PHE A 58 17.18 -15.29 2.63
N GLN A 59 18.12 -14.35 2.75
CA GLN A 59 19.36 -14.35 1.98
C GLN A 59 20.23 -15.57 2.31
N ALA A 60 20.40 -15.90 3.60
CA ALA A 60 21.14 -17.09 4.02
C ALA A 60 20.47 -18.40 3.55
N ALA A 61 19.14 -18.42 3.51
CA ALA A 61 18.35 -19.55 3.00
C ALA A 61 18.23 -19.58 1.46
N ASN A 62 18.78 -18.59 0.75
CA ASN A 62 18.63 -18.40 -0.69
C ASN A 62 17.16 -18.39 -1.16
N GLU A 63 16.25 -17.89 -0.31
CA GLU A 63 14.82 -17.84 -0.58
C GLU A 63 14.46 -16.45 -1.14
N ARG A 64 14.25 -16.39 -2.45
CA ARG A 64 14.14 -15.13 -3.19
C ARG A 64 12.81 -14.40 -2.98
N HIS A 65 11.71 -15.11 -2.71
CA HIS A 65 10.40 -14.47 -2.53
C HIS A 65 10.35 -13.63 -1.24
N GLY A 66 10.85 -14.19 -0.15
CA GLY A 66 10.96 -13.56 1.17
C GLY A 66 12.01 -12.47 1.18
N LEU A 67 13.13 -12.65 0.47
CA LEU A 67 14.12 -11.59 0.27
C LEU A 67 13.49 -10.37 -0.42
N ALA A 68 12.80 -10.58 -1.54
CA ALA A 68 12.09 -9.50 -2.23
C ALA A 68 11.03 -8.83 -1.34
N SER A 69 10.25 -9.63 -0.61
CA SER A 69 9.21 -9.10 0.30
C SER A 69 9.80 -8.25 1.43
N SER A 70 10.94 -8.66 2.00
CA SER A 70 11.65 -7.92 3.03
C SER A 70 12.20 -6.59 2.49
N LEU A 71 12.78 -6.61 1.29
CA LEU A 71 13.27 -5.41 0.60
C LEU A 71 12.15 -4.42 0.28
N LYS A 72 11.00 -4.90 -0.23
CA LYS A 72 9.81 -4.07 -0.44
C LYS A 72 9.39 -3.38 0.85
N ASN A 73 9.31 -4.10 1.97
CA ASN A 73 8.85 -3.52 3.22
C ASN A 73 9.86 -2.53 3.82
N LEU A 74 11.17 -2.78 3.66
CA LEU A 74 12.22 -1.80 3.99
C LEU A 74 12.11 -0.53 3.14
N GLY A 75 11.76 -0.67 1.86
CA GLY A 75 11.49 0.48 0.98
C GLY A 75 10.33 1.32 1.48
N SER A 76 9.25 0.68 1.96
CA SER A 76 8.11 1.39 2.54
C SER A 76 8.48 2.16 3.81
N LEU A 77 9.34 1.59 4.67
CA LEU A 77 9.89 2.30 5.82
C LEU A 77 10.73 3.51 5.42
N MET A 78 11.58 3.36 4.42
CA MET A 78 12.42 4.45 3.90
C MET A 78 11.57 5.57 3.32
N LEU A 79 10.53 5.22 2.56
CA LEU A 79 9.55 6.17 2.03
C LEU A 79 8.87 6.97 3.14
N LEU A 80 8.37 6.30 4.20
CA LEU A 80 7.75 6.97 5.35
C LEU A 80 8.73 7.88 6.11
N SER A 81 10.02 7.55 6.08
CA SER A 81 11.08 8.34 6.73
C SER A 81 11.61 9.48 5.85
N GLY A 82 11.11 9.63 4.61
CA GLY A 82 11.59 10.61 3.63
C GLY A 82 12.90 10.24 2.90
N ASP A 83 13.42 9.03 3.10
CA ASP A 83 14.59 8.52 2.38
C ASP A 83 14.18 7.98 1.00
N PHE A 84 13.89 8.91 0.07
CA PHE A 84 13.41 8.56 -1.26
C PHE A 84 14.45 7.81 -2.10
N ALA A 85 15.73 8.15 -1.96
CA ALA A 85 16.81 7.50 -2.69
C ALA A 85 17.02 6.06 -2.22
N GLY A 86 17.04 5.84 -0.90
CA GLY A 86 17.09 4.51 -0.31
C GLY A 86 15.88 3.66 -0.70
N ALA A 87 14.67 4.23 -0.62
CA ALA A 87 13.43 3.56 -1.01
C ALA A 87 13.46 3.11 -2.47
N GLN A 88 13.91 3.98 -3.38
CA GLN A 88 14.05 3.64 -4.81
C GLN A 88 14.97 2.43 -5.01
N ALA A 89 16.17 2.47 -4.42
CA ALA A 89 17.17 1.42 -4.61
C ALA A 89 16.68 0.04 -4.13
N VAL A 90 16.03 -0.03 -2.96
CA VAL A 90 15.53 -1.30 -2.43
C VAL A 90 14.28 -1.78 -3.16
N TYR A 91 13.41 -0.88 -3.65
CA TYR A 91 12.28 -1.26 -4.50
C TYR A 91 12.74 -1.81 -5.85
N GLU A 92 13.72 -1.19 -6.51
CA GLU A 92 14.29 -1.68 -7.76
C GLU A 92 14.97 -3.04 -7.57
N GLN A 93 15.71 -3.22 -6.47
CA GLN A 93 16.31 -4.50 -6.12
C GLN A 93 15.25 -5.59 -5.90
N SER A 94 14.18 -5.28 -5.15
CA SER A 94 13.05 -6.18 -4.95
C SER A 94 12.33 -6.51 -6.26
N LEU A 95 12.13 -5.52 -7.13
CA LEU A 95 11.50 -5.70 -8.44
C LEU A 95 12.32 -6.66 -9.31
N ARG A 96 13.65 -6.52 -9.33
CA ARG A 96 14.54 -7.43 -10.04
C ARG A 96 14.36 -8.87 -9.56
N TYR A 97 14.38 -9.10 -8.24
CA TYR A 97 14.16 -10.45 -7.69
C TYR A 97 12.79 -11.03 -8.04
N LYS A 98 11.72 -10.22 -7.98
CA LYS A 98 10.38 -10.65 -8.36
C LYS A 98 10.30 -11.02 -9.84
N LEU A 99 10.91 -10.24 -10.72
CA LEU A 99 10.95 -10.54 -12.16
C LEU A 99 11.71 -11.85 -12.44
N GLU A 100 12.85 -12.08 -11.79
CA GLU A 100 13.65 -13.31 -11.94
C GLU A 100 12.87 -14.57 -11.55
N ILE A 101 12.00 -14.49 -10.54
CA ILE A 101 11.24 -15.63 -10.02
C ILE A 101 9.79 -15.68 -10.53
N GLY A 102 9.41 -14.80 -11.46
CA GLY A 102 8.03 -14.70 -11.96
C GLY A 102 7.00 -14.34 -10.89
N GLY A 103 7.41 -13.65 -9.84
CA GLY A 103 6.55 -13.23 -8.73
C GLY A 103 5.71 -12.00 -9.06
N ASP A 104 4.63 -11.81 -8.30
CA ASP A 104 3.79 -10.61 -8.38
C ASP A 104 4.58 -9.34 -8.03
N ILE A 105 4.48 -8.34 -8.91
CA ILE A 105 5.13 -7.01 -8.84
C ILE A 105 4.13 -5.88 -8.60
N ASP A 106 2.82 -6.12 -8.57
CA ASP A 106 1.79 -5.07 -8.58
C ASP A 106 1.90 -4.17 -7.35
N GLY A 107 2.09 -4.77 -6.17
CA GLY A 107 2.33 -4.02 -4.93
C GLY A 107 3.65 -3.23 -4.93
N LEU A 108 4.67 -3.68 -5.68
CA LEU A 108 5.93 -2.93 -5.86
C LEU A 108 5.74 -1.74 -6.81
N LEU A 109 5.01 -1.94 -7.91
CA LEU A 109 4.66 -0.88 -8.84
C LEU A 109 3.83 0.20 -8.15
N LYS A 110 2.85 -0.18 -7.32
CA LYS A 110 2.09 0.77 -6.47
C LYS A 110 3.03 1.62 -5.59
N ASN A 111 3.96 0.97 -4.89
CA ASN A 111 4.91 1.68 -4.02
C ASN A 111 5.88 2.60 -4.78
N LEU A 112 6.33 2.19 -5.97
CA LEU A 112 7.11 3.05 -6.87
C LEU A 112 6.28 4.25 -7.37
N GLY A 113 4.98 4.04 -7.61
CA GLY A 113 4.04 5.11 -7.92
C GLY A 113 3.94 6.14 -6.78
N ASP A 114 3.81 5.68 -5.54
CA ASP A 114 3.79 6.55 -4.36
C ASP A 114 5.11 7.32 -4.18
N LEU A 115 6.25 6.65 -4.41
CA LEU A 115 7.56 7.26 -4.37
C LEU A 115 7.69 8.39 -5.40
N CYS A 116 7.34 8.12 -6.67
CA CYS A 116 7.35 9.14 -7.72
C CYS A 116 6.41 10.29 -7.39
N ARG A 117 5.21 10.01 -6.86
CA ARG A 117 4.25 11.05 -6.46
C ARG A 117 4.83 11.96 -5.38
N GLN A 118 5.44 11.40 -4.33
CA GLN A 118 6.06 12.18 -3.26
C GLN A 118 7.26 13.01 -3.73
N ARG A 119 7.93 12.60 -4.80
CA ARG A 119 9.00 13.37 -5.46
C ARG A 119 8.49 14.43 -6.45
N GLY A 120 7.18 14.50 -6.71
CA GLY A 120 6.58 15.38 -7.70
C GLY A 120 6.68 14.88 -9.15
N GLU A 121 7.11 13.63 -9.36
CA GLU A 121 7.24 13.00 -10.67
C GLU A 121 5.89 12.40 -11.12
N LEU A 122 4.89 13.27 -11.32
CA LEU A 122 3.49 12.87 -11.43
C LEU A 122 3.19 11.96 -12.64
N GLN A 123 3.85 12.17 -13.78
CA GLN A 123 3.67 11.31 -14.96
C GLN A 123 4.22 9.90 -14.73
N ALA A 124 5.37 9.79 -14.04
CA ALA A 124 5.95 8.50 -13.68
C ALA A 124 5.05 7.78 -12.68
N ALA A 125 4.55 8.50 -11.67
CA ALA A 125 3.59 7.97 -10.70
C ALA A 125 2.34 7.39 -11.39
N GLN A 126 1.76 8.14 -12.33
CA GLN A 126 0.60 7.68 -13.11
C GLN A 126 0.91 6.37 -13.85
N THR A 127 2.06 6.31 -14.53
CA THR A 127 2.48 5.12 -15.28
C THR A 127 2.61 3.90 -14.36
N TYR A 128 3.22 4.06 -13.19
CA TYR A 128 3.38 2.97 -12.24
C TYR A 128 2.04 2.48 -11.68
N PHE A 129 1.14 3.39 -11.28
CA PHE A 129 -0.17 3.00 -10.77
C PHE A 129 -1.04 2.31 -11.83
N LEU A 130 -1.04 2.80 -13.07
CA LEU A 130 -1.80 2.17 -14.17
C LEU A 130 -1.28 0.77 -14.49
N ARG A 131 0.05 0.58 -14.46
CA ARG A 131 0.66 -0.75 -14.64
C ARG A 131 0.30 -1.70 -13.50
N ALA A 132 0.33 -1.22 -12.26
CA ALA A 132 -0.10 -2.01 -11.10
C ALA A 132 -1.58 -2.43 -11.22
N LEU A 133 -2.45 -1.48 -11.61
CA LEU A 133 -3.87 -1.75 -11.80
C LEU A 133 -4.11 -2.78 -12.91
N GLY A 134 -3.46 -2.63 -14.06
CA GLY A 134 -3.56 -3.58 -15.17
C GLY A 134 -3.16 -5.00 -14.77
N GLY A 135 -2.01 -5.15 -14.09
CA GLY A 135 -1.56 -6.46 -13.60
C GLY A 135 -2.53 -7.10 -12.60
N LEU A 136 -3.08 -6.31 -11.67
CA LEU A 136 -4.08 -6.80 -10.72
C LEU A 136 -5.35 -7.30 -11.41
N LEU A 137 -5.83 -6.57 -12.42
CA LEU A 137 -7.02 -6.94 -13.18
C LEU A 137 -6.79 -8.21 -14.02
N GLU A 138 -5.66 -8.31 -14.71
CA GLU A 138 -5.29 -9.51 -15.47
C GLU A 138 -5.23 -10.77 -14.60
N ARG A 139 -4.78 -10.62 -13.35
CA ARG A 139 -4.67 -11.71 -12.37
C ARG A 139 -5.97 -11.98 -11.61
N GLY A 140 -6.99 -11.15 -11.77
CA GLY A 140 -8.24 -11.21 -11.00
C GLY A 140 -8.05 -10.93 -9.50
N SER A 141 -7.00 -10.21 -9.12
CA SER A 141 -6.69 -9.89 -7.73
C SER A 141 -7.39 -8.60 -7.31
N SER A 142 -8.46 -8.71 -6.53
CA SER A 142 -9.20 -7.53 -6.02
C SER A 142 -8.59 -6.91 -4.77
N LEU A 143 -7.64 -7.59 -4.11
CA LEU A 143 -7.19 -7.22 -2.77
C LEU A 143 -6.47 -5.88 -2.73
N LEU A 144 -5.57 -5.62 -3.69
CA LEU A 144 -4.72 -4.42 -3.76
C LEU A 144 -5.32 -3.30 -4.61
N ILE A 145 -6.44 -3.55 -5.30
CA ILE A 145 -7.05 -2.54 -6.16
C ILE A 145 -7.44 -1.27 -5.38
N PRO A 146 -8.04 -1.35 -4.17
CA PRO A 146 -8.35 -0.14 -3.42
C PRO A 146 -7.12 0.69 -3.09
N ASP A 147 -6.01 0.04 -2.72
CA ASP A 147 -4.74 0.70 -2.40
C ASP A 147 -4.16 1.45 -3.63
N VAL A 148 -4.34 0.90 -4.83
CA VAL A 148 -3.92 1.56 -6.09
C VAL A 148 -4.86 2.70 -6.48
N LEU A 149 -6.18 2.52 -6.32
CA LEU A 149 -7.18 3.57 -6.56
C LEU A 149 -6.99 4.75 -5.61
N GLU A 150 -6.62 4.50 -4.36
CA GLU A 150 -6.28 5.55 -3.41
C GLU A 150 -5.05 6.35 -3.86
N GLY A 151 -3.99 5.64 -4.30
CA GLY A 151 -2.78 6.26 -4.87
C GLY A 151 -3.08 7.13 -6.08
N LEU A 152 -3.92 6.64 -7.01
CA LEU A 152 -4.40 7.40 -8.17
C LEU A 152 -5.28 8.59 -7.77
N GLY A 153 -6.14 8.42 -6.75
CA GLY A 153 -6.96 9.49 -6.22
C GLY A 153 -6.12 10.66 -5.70
N ARG A 154 -5.11 10.36 -4.89
CA ARG A 154 -4.14 11.35 -4.40
C ARG A 154 -3.35 11.98 -5.55
N LEU A 155 -2.93 11.19 -6.53
CA LEU A 155 -2.24 11.69 -7.72
C LEU A 155 -3.09 12.70 -8.51
N PHE A 156 -4.38 12.43 -8.72
CA PHE A 156 -5.26 13.36 -9.43
C PHE A 156 -5.48 14.66 -8.64
N ILE A 157 -5.50 14.59 -7.31
CA ILE A 157 -5.51 15.79 -6.47
C ILE A 157 -4.22 16.59 -6.67
N ASP A 158 -3.06 15.93 -6.66
CA ASP A 158 -1.76 16.59 -6.90
C ASP A 158 -1.67 17.21 -8.32
N LEU A 159 -2.41 16.67 -9.29
CA LEU A 159 -2.57 17.21 -10.65
C LEU A 159 -3.61 18.35 -10.76
N GLY A 160 -4.22 18.79 -9.65
CA GLY A 160 -5.27 19.82 -9.65
C GLY A 160 -6.65 19.30 -10.09
N GLN A 161 -6.82 17.99 -10.27
CA GLN A 161 -8.09 17.35 -10.64
C GLN A 161 -8.81 16.84 -9.39
N GLY A 162 -9.12 17.75 -8.45
CA GLY A 162 -9.65 17.40 -7.14
C GLY A 162 -10.92 16.57 -7.17
N ASN A 163 -11.86 16.86 -8.08
CA ASN A 163 -13.09 16.09 -8.23
C ASN A 163 -12.80 14.62 -8.60
N ARG A 164 -11.97 14.38 -9.63
CA ARG A 164 -11.60 13.01 -10.03
C ARG A 164 -10.89 12.28 -8.91
N GLY A 165 -10.00 12.98 -8.21
CA GLY A 165 -9.30 12.42 -7.06
C GLY A 165 -10.25 11.97 -5.96
N VAL A 166 -11.20 12.82 -5.55
CA VAL A 166 -12.17 12.52 -4.50
C VAL A 166 -13.13 11.37 -4.90
N VAL A 167 -13.55 11.30 -6.17
CA VAL A 167 -14.32 10.15 -6.69
C VAL A 167 -13.55 8.85 -6.50
N LEU A 168 -12.26 8.81 -6.87
CA LEU A 168 -11.46 7.60 -6.71
C LEU A 168 -11.22 7.23 -5.25
N LEU A 169 -11.01 8.21 -4.36
CA LEU A 169 -10.88 7.97 -2.92
C LEU A 169 -12.17 7.38 -2.33
N GLY A 170 -13.34 7.87 -2.77
CA GLY A 170 -14.64 7.32 -2.40
C GLY A 170 -14.83 5.88 -2.89
N ALA A 171 -14.43 5.59 -4.13
CA ALA A 171 -14.50 4.24 -4.72
C ALA A 171 -13.55 3.26 -4.01
N ALA A 172 -12.31 3.67 -3.75
CA ALA A 172 -11.34 2.89 -2.98
C ALA A 172 -11.91 2.50 -1.61
N THR A 173 -12.43 3.49 -0.87
CA THR A 173 -13.01 3.27 0.46
C THR A 173 -14.18 2.29 0.41
N ALA A 174 -15.11 2.45 -0.54
CA ALA A 174 -16.25 1.55 -0.67
C ALA A 174 -15.82 0.11 -1.01
N LEU A 175 -14.76 -0.07 -1.80
CA LEU A 175 -14.20 -1.38 -2.09
C LEU A 175 -13.52 -2.00 -0.85
N GLU A 176 -12.79 -1.23 -0.06
CA GLU A 176 -12.19 -1.71 1.21
C GLU A 176 -13.24 -2.21 2.20
N GLU A 177 -14.34 -1.47 2.34
CA GLU A 177 -15.48 -1.82 3.19
C GLU A 177 -16.10 -3.16 2.74
N ARG A 178 -16.29 -3.35 1.43
CA ARG A 178 -16.83 -4.60 0.86
C ARG A 178 -15.91 -5.80 1.06
N LEU A 179 -14.60 -5.56 1.04
CA LEU A 179 -13.59 -6.59 1.33
C LEU A 179 -13.45 -6.89 2.82
N GLY A 180 -14.17 -6.16 3.70
CA GLY A 180 -14.04 -6.30 5.15
C GLY A 180 -12.69 -5.86 5.70
N ARG A 181 -11.85 -5.18 4.90
CA ARG A 181 -10.55 -4.64 5.33
C ARG A 181 -10.70 -3.40 6.20
N ARG A 182 -11.84 -2.73 6.10
CA ARG A 182 -12.15 -1.50 6.86
C ARG A 182 -13.53 -1.59 7.48
N ILE A 183 -13.63 -1.37 8.80
CA ILE A 183 -14.89 -1.30 9.53
C ILE A 183 -15.16 0.17 9.79
N SER A 184 -16.08 0.76 9.03
CA SER A 184 -16.48 2.17 9.10
C SER A 184 -15.36 3.17 8.77
N LEU A 185 -15.71 4.24 8.08
CA LEU A 185 -14.83 5.40 7.93
C LEU A 185 -14.39 5.91 9.30
N ASP A 186 -13.09 5.86 9.58
CA ASP A 186 -12.51 6.69 10.63
C ASP A 186 -12.68 8.15 10.21
N ILE A 187 -13.37 8.95 11.04
CA ILE A 187 -13.59 10.39 10.83
C ILE A 187 -12.30 11.13 10.36
N PRO A 188 -11.11 10.83 10.91
CA PRO A 188 -9.84 11.42 10.44
C PRO A 188 -9.52 11.20 8.96
N HIS A 189 -9.87 10.04 8.38
CA HIS A 189 -9.57 9.77 6.98
C HIS A 189 -10.48 10.56 6.05
N LEU A 190 -11.77 10.67 6.39
CA LEU A 190 -12.71 11.49 5.63
C LEU A 190 -12.31 12.96 5.64
N GLU A 191 -11.90 13.48 6.81
CA GLU A 191 -11.39 14.84 6.94
C GLU A 191 -10.10 15.04 6.13
N GLN A 192 -9.20 14.06 6.12
CA GLN A 192 -7.99 14.12 5.32
C GLN A 192 -8.29 14.17 3.81
N CYS A 193 -9.26 13.36 3.34
CA CYS A 193 -9.75 13.41 1.96
C CYS A 193 -10.37 14.77 1.61
N ARG A 194 -11.11 15.38 2.54
CA ARG A 194 -11.64 16.75 2.36
C ARG A 194 -10.52 17.77 2.23
N ILE A 195 -9.50 17.70 3.08
CA ILE A 195 -8.34 18.61 3.04
C ILE A 195 -7.67 18.50 1.67
N TRP A 196 -7.40 17.28 1.20
CA TRP A 196 -6.81 17.05 -0.11
C TRP A 196 -7.70 17.61 -1.24
N GLY A 197 -9.00 17.30 -1.26
CA GLY A 197 -9.93 17.82 -2.27
C GLY A 197 -10.01 19.35 -2.28
N SER A 198 -10.03 19.97 -1.09
CA SER A 198 -10.16 21.42 -0.94
C SER A 198 -8.99 22.22 -1.50
N GLY A 199 -7.81 21.59 -1.57
CA GLY A 199 -6.59 22.14 -2.15
C GLY A 199 -6.54 22.09 -3.68
N ALA A 200 -7.40 21.31 -4.32
CA ALA A 200 -7.41 21.05 -5.77
C ALA A 200 -8.76 21.36 -6.43
N ASP A 201 -9.42 22.44 -5.98
CA ASP A 201 -10.71 22.97 -6.49
C ASP A 201 -11.97 22.14 -6.19
N CYS A 202 -11.93 21.17 -5.26
CA CYS A 202 -13.09 20.38 -4.84
C CYS A 202 -13.49 20.70 -3.39
N ARG A 203 -14.42 21.64 -3.20
CA ARG A 203 -14.87 22.12 -1.86
C ARG A 203 -16.34 21.82 -1.59
N ASP A 204 -16.65 21.66 -0.30
CA ASP A 204 -18.01 21.59 0.26
C ASP A 204 -18.95 20.64 -0.52
N ALA A 205 -19.97 21.17 -1.19
CA ALA A 205 -20.95 20.39 -1.94
C ALA A 205 -20.35 19.62 -3.12
N ALA A 206 -19.30 20.14 -3.76
CA ALA A 206 -18.60 19.44 -4.83
C ALA A 206 -17.81 18.23 -4.29
N PHE A 207 -17.28 18.34 -3.07
CA PHE A 207 -16.65 17.22 -2.38
C PHE A 207 -17.67 16.14 -2.05
N GLU A 208 -18.79 16.50 -1.41
CA GLU A 208 -19.82 15.52 -1.03
C GLU A 208 -20.40 14.77 -2.24
N ALA A 209 -20.64 15.51 -3.34
CA ALA A 209 -21.10 14.91 -4.58
C ALA A 209 -20.05 13.93 -5.15
N ALA A 210 -18.79 14.37 -5.32
CA ALA A 210 -17.71 13.53 -5.83
C ALA A 210 -17.48 12.28 -4.97
N TRP A 211 -17.46 12.46 -3.65
CA TRP A 211 -17.28 11.39 -2.68
C TRP A 211 -18.41 10.36 -2.75
N THR A 212 -19.65 10.84 -2.77
CA THR A 212 -20.84 9.98 -2.88
C THR A 212 -20.84 9.22 -4.21
N THR A 213 -20.55 9.90 -5.32
CA THR A 213 -20.40 9.27 -6.64
C THR A 213 -19.39 8.13 -6.59
N GLY A 214 -18.19 8.39 -6.06
CA GLY A 214 -17.15 7.39 -5.88
C GLY A 214 -17.62 6.16 -5.10
N ARG A 215 -18.28 6.37 -3.96
CA ARG A 215 -18.77 5.27 -3.11
C ARG A 215 -19.82 4.38 -3.77
N THR A 216 -20.56 4.92 -4.73
CA THR A 216 -21.58 4.16 -5.47
C THR A 216 -21.00 3.36 -6.64
N MET A 217 -19.73 3.58 -7.01
CA MET A 217 -19.11 2.90 -8.14
C MET A 217 -18.87 1.42 -7.86
N THR A 218 -19.08 0.58 -8.87
CA THR A 218 -18.53 -0.76 -8.92
C THR A 218 -17.04 -0.72 -9.24
N LEU A 219 -16.35 -1.86 -9.07
CA LEU A 219 -14.94 -1.99 -9.44
C LEU A 219 -14.73 -1.63 -10.93
N GLU A 220 -15.58 -2.12 -11.81
CA GLU A 220 -15.51 -1.89 -13.25
C GLU A 220 -15.70 -0.39 -13.58
N GLN A 221 -16.64 0.27 -12.90
CA GLN A 221 -16.87 1.70 -13.06
C GLN A 221 -15.68 2.53 -12.58
N ALA A 222 -15.08 2.16 -11.45
CA ALA A 222 -13.89 2.84 -10.93
C ALA A 222 -12.68 2.68 -11.88
N VAL A 223 -12.50 1.48 -12.46
CA VAL A 223 -11.44 1.22 -13.44
C VAL A 223 -11.64 2.03 -14.73
N ALA A 224 -12.86 2.04 -15.27
CA ALA A 224 -13.18 2.85 -16.45
C ALA A 224 -12.95 4.35 -16.20
N TYR A 225 -13.31 4.82 -15.00
CA TYR A 225 -13.10 6.21 -14.59
C TYR A 225 -11.62 6.62 -14.56
N VAL A 226 -10.73 5.71 -14.16
CA VAL A 226 -9.27 5.90 -14.21
C VAL A 226 -8.78 6.04 -15.65
N GLN A 227 -9.30 5.22 -16.57
CA GLN A 227 -8.90 5.21 -17.98
C GLN A 227 -9.39 6.42 -18.77
N GLY A 228 -10.32 7.21 -18.21
CA GLY A 228 -10.93 8.35 -18.90
C GLY A 228 -12.05 7.94 -19.84
N ASP A 229 -12.48 6.68 -19.79
CA ASP A 229 -13.65 6.17 -20.50
C ASP A 229 -14.91 6.51 -19.71
N THR A 230 -15.21 7.81 -19.62
CA THR A 230 -16.55 8.28 -19.30
C THR A 230 -17.30 8.39 -20.62
N ASN A 231 -18.24 7.47 -20.84
CA ASN A 231 -19.28 7.54 -21.88
C ASN A 231 -19.88 8.94 -22.02
#